data_AF-D8QM37-F1
#
_entry.id   AF-D8QM37-F1
#
_cell.length_a   1.000
_cell.length_b   1.000
_cell.length_c   1.000
_cell.angle_alpha   90.00
_cell.angle_beta   90.00
_cell.angle_gamma   90.00
#
_symmetry.space_group_name_H-M   'P 1'
#
loop_
_entity.id
_entity.type
_entity.pdbx_description
1 polymer ?
#
loop_
_entity_poly.entity_id
_entity_poly.type
_entity_poly.pdbx_seq_one_letter_code
_entity_poly.pdbx_strand_id
1 'polypeptide(L)'
;MAADGAAARVALALTSNTAATGIQASSPALRSWQTERPPSTHHYILGWAITDEMCLAYCRRGCPTDLHDGQEPFNEALHLKSLRVLVCGILAHVYNLPCASFKLVYADPKRSRRLGIALVLSDNQGYSEEERSLPDPALVDELKKELDTEDEPRWLPRAD
;
A
#
# COMPACT_ATOMS: atom_id res chain seq x y z
N MET A 1 -79.12 15.90 -6.70
CA MET A 1 -79.97 14.91 -7.38
C MET A 1 -79.06 13.94 -8.10
N ALA A 2 -79.30 12.65 -7.84
CA ALA A 2 -78.44 11.52 -8.12
C ALA A 2 -78.52 11.01 -9.58
N ALA A 3 -77.46 10.33 -10.02
CA ALA A 3 -77.41 9.01 -10.65
C ALA A 3 -75.92 8.76 -10.99
N ASP A 4 -75.15 7.93 -10.28
CA ASP A 4 -75.20 6.48 -10.14
C ASP A 4 -74.97 5.72 -11.47
N GLY A 5 -73.97 4.83 -11.48
CA GLY A 5 -73.53 4.10 -12.68
C GLY A 5 -72.20 3.36 -12.48
N ALA A 6 -72.28 2.18 -11.86
CA ALA A 6 -71.17 1.30 -11.52
C ALA A 6 -70.72 0.34 -12.66
N ALA A 7 -69.54 -0.26 -12.43
CA ALA A 7 -69.01 -1.54 -12.93
C ALA A 7 -68.36 -1.59 -14.33
N ALA A 8 -67.07 -1.91 -14.42
CA ALA A 8 -66.53 -3.28 -14.43
C ALA A 8 -65.02 -3.30 -14.75
N ARG A 9 -64.34 -4.35 -14.28
CA ARG A 9 -62.89 -4.59 -14.27
C ARG A 9 -62.43 -5.21 -15.59
N VAL A 10 -61.23 -4.87 -16.08
CA VAL A 10 -60.27 -5.82 -16.68
C VAL A 10 -58.85 -5.31 -16.40
N ALA A 11 -58.04 -6.17 -15.78
CA ALA A 11 -56.60 -6.00 -15.64
C ALA A 11 -55.92 -6.42 -16.95
N LEU A 12 -54.92 -5.66 -17.40
CA LEU A 12 -53.83 -6.23 -18.18
C LEU A 12 -52.54 -5.48 -17.83
N ALA A 13 -51.65 -6.18 -17.13
CA ALA A 13 -50.29 -5.77 -16.89
C ALA A 13 -49.50 -5.89 -18.20
N LEU A 14 -48.74 -4.85 -18.54
CA LEU A 14 -47.59 -4.97 -19.44
C LEU A 14 -46.38 -4.36 -18.74
N THR A 15 -45.64 -5.24 -18.07
CA THR A 15 -44.28 -5.00 -17.60
C THR A 15 -43.36 -4.93 -18.82
N SER A 16 -42.86 -3.75 -19.14
CA SER A 16 -41.71 -3.63 -20.04
C SER A 16 -40.45 -4.02 -19.25
N ASN A 17 -40.11 -5.31 -19.29
CA ASN A 17 -38.80 -5.81 -18.87
C ASN A 17 -37.73 -5.24 -19.82
N THR A 18 -37.15 -4.11 -19.47
CA THR A 18 -35.82 -3.76 -19.97
C THR A 18 -34.84 -4.41 -19.02
N ALA A 19 -34.34 -5.58 -19.39
CA ALA A 19 -33.22 -6.21 -18.73
C ALA A 19 -31.97 -5.33 -18.96
N ALA A 20 -31.79 -4.32 -18.11
CA ALA A 20 -30.50 -3.73 -17.89
C ALA A 20 -29.68 -4.80 -17.15
N THR A 21 -28.86 -5.53 -17.91
CA THR A 21 -27.78 -6.34 -17.35
C THR A 21 -26.82 -5.37 -16.69
N GLY A 22 -27.13 -5.00 -15.45
CA GLY A 22 -26.24 -4.27 -14.58
C GLY A 22 -25.01 -5.15 -14.40
N ILE A 23 -23.93 -4.80 -15.09
CA ILE A 23 -22.60 -5.25 -14.72
C ILE A 23 -22.38 -4.60 -13.35
N GLN A 24 -22.78 -5.28 -12.28
CA GLN A 24 -22.26 -5.02 -10.96
C GLN A 24 -20.78 -5.35 -11.07
N ALA A 25 -19.96 -4.33 -11.39
CA ALA A 25 -18.54 -4.39 -11.20
C ALA A 25 -18.35 -4.60 -9.70
N SER A 26 -18.15 -5.85 -9.30
CA SER A 26 -17.80 -6.21 -7.94
C SER A 26 -16.60 -5.37 -7.57
N SER A 27 -16.74 -4.45 -6.62
CA SER A 27 -15.59 -3.71 -6.10
C SER A 27 -14.53 -4.74 -5.72
N PRO A 28 -13.25 -4.54 -6.11
CA PRO A 28 -12.19 -5.48 -5.79
C PRO A 28 -12.18 -5.70 -4.26
N ALA A 29 -11.97 -6.95 -3.85
CA ALA A 29 -11.93 -7.29 -2.44
C ALA A 29 -10.86 -6.43 -1.73
N LEU A 30 -11.23 -5.82 -0.62
CA LEU A 30 -10.31 -5.02 0.19
C LEU A 30 -9.17 -5.90 0.69
N ARG A 31 -7.94 -5.37 0.61
CA ARG A 31 -6.74 -6.04 1.09
C ARG A 31 -6.64 -5.94 2.61
N SER A 32 -5.94 -6.89 3.23
CA SER A 32 -5.80 -6.96 4.69
C SER A 32 -5.32 -5.64 5.31
N TRP A 33 -4.33 -4.98 4.71
CA TRP A 33 -3.80 -3.70 5.19
C TRP A 33 -4.79 -2.52 5.11
N GLN A 34 -5.80 -2.61 4.24
CA GLN A 34 -6.89 -1.63 4.16
C GLN A 34 -7.90 -1.82 5.29
N THR A 35 -8.13 -3.07 5.71
CA THR A 35 -9.13 -3.42 6.73
C THR A 35 -8.56 -3.45 8.15
N GLU A 36 -7.28 -3.80 8.32
CA GLU A 36 -6.62 -3.99 9.60
C GLU A 36 -5.89 -2.73 10.07
N ARG A 37 -6.60 -1.60 10.10
CA ARG A 37 -5.98 -0.33 10.52
C ARG A 37 -5.71 -0.36 12.03
N PRO A 38 -4.48 -0.05 12.48
CA PRO A 38 -4.12 -0.08 13.88
C PRO A 38 -4.84 1.02 14.66
N PRO A 39 -4.98 0.87 16.00
CA PRO A 39 -5.51 1.92 16.85
C PRO A 39 -4.76 3.24 16.67
N SER A 40 -5.49 4.35 16.69
CA SER A 40 -4.91 5.70 16.55
C SER A 40 -4.02 6.10 17.73
N THR A 41 -4.10 5.41 18.87
CA THR A 41 -3.35 5.71 20.10
C THR A 41 -1.86 5.39 20.02
N HIS A 42 -1.42 4.65 19.00
CA HIS A 42 -0.04 4.23 18.82
C HIS A 42 0.46 4.65 17.43
N HIS A 43 1.77 4.87 17.32
CA HIS A 43 2.40 5.28 16.07
C HIS A 43 2.74 4.06 15.20
N TYR A 44 2.01 3.90 14.10
CA TYR A 44 2.23 2.85 13.12
C TYR A 44 2.41 3.43 11.73
N ILE A 45 3.30 2.81 10.97
CA ILE A 45 3.50 3.11 9.56
C ILE A 45 3.04 1.91 8.72
N LEU A 46 2.36 2.18 7.62
CA LEU A 46 2.04 1.17 6.61
C LEU A 46 3.16 1.13 5.58
N GLY A 47 3.74 -0.05 5.35
CA GLY A 47 4.76 -0.22 4.33
C GLY A 47 5.48 -1.56 4.40
N TRP A 48 6.68 -1.60 3.82
CA TRP A 48 7.54 -2.79 3.83
C TRP A 48 8.80 -2.52 4.62
N ALA A 49 9.13 -3.43 5.55
CA ALA A 49 10.47 -3.50 6.09
C ALA A 49 11.41 -4.00 4.98
N ILE A 50 12.36 -3.17 4.58
CA ILE A 50 13.27 -3.48 3.47
C ILE A 50 14.25 -4.57 3.89
N THR A 51 14.25 -5.66 3.14
CA THR A 51 15.14 -6.79 3.34
C THR A 51 16.38 -6.70 2.44
N ASP A 52 17.37 -7.56 2.71
CA ASP A 52 18.56 -7.65 1.85
C ASP A 52 18.19 -8.20 0.47
N GLU A 53 17.23 -9.12 0.39
CA GLU A 53 16.74 -9.68 -0.87
C GLU A 53 16.13 -8.61 -1.78
N MET A 54 15.26 -7.74 -1.23
CA MET A 54 14.69 -6.60 -1.96
C MET A 54 15.78 -5.65 -2.47
N CYS A 55 16.76 -5.34 -1.61
CA CYS A 55 17.88 -4.48 -1.98
C CYS A 55 18.72 -5.08 -3.11
N LEU A 56 19.04 -6.37 -3.03
CA LEU A 56 19.82 -7.08 -4.02
C LEU A 56 19.07 -7.20 -5.35
N ALA A 57 17.77 -7.47 -5.32
CA ALA A 57 16.93 -7.49 -6.51
C ALA A 57 16.91 -6.12 -7.22
N TYR A 58 16.75 -5.04 -6.45
CA TYR A 58 16.84 -3.68 -6.99
C TYR A 58 18.23 -3.42 -7.60
N CYS A 59 19.30 -3.74 -6.86
CA CYS A 59 20.69 -3.55 -7.28
C CYS A 59 21.01 -4.25 -8.62
N ARG A 60 20.52 -5.47 -8.84
CA ARG A 60 20.72 -6.22 -10.11
C ARG A 60 20.12 -5.52 -11.34
N ARG A 61 19.09 -4.70 -11.17
CA ARG A 61 18.44 -3.96 -12.27
C ARG A 61 19.19 -2.67 -12.63
N GLY A 62 20.09 -2.23 -11.76
CA GLY A 62 20.86 -1.00 -11.90
C GLY A 62 21.23 -0.51 -10.51
N CYS A 63 22.49 -0.69 -10.12
CA CYS A 63 22.91 -0.37 -8.77
C CYS A 63 22.92 1.16 -8.55
N PRO A 64 22.20 1.68 -7.55
CA PRO A 64 22.19 3.12 -7.25
C PRO A 64 23.41 3.58 -6.44
N THR A 65 24.44 2.75 -6.27
CA THR A 65 25.65 3.08 -5.50
C THR A 65 26.89 2.91 -6.37
N ASP A 66 27.86 3.82 -6.20
CA ASP A 66 29.18 3.72 -6.84
C ASP A 66 30.09 2.64 -6.22
N LEU A 67 29.57 1.83 -5.29
CA LEU A 67 30.35 0.87 -4.51
C LEU A 67 30.81 -0.36 -5.31
N HIS A 68 30.26 -0.58 -6.52
CA HIS A 68 30.76 -1.63 -7.43
C HIS A 68 31.99 -1.17 -8.24
N ASP A 69 32.19 0.14 -8.39
CA ASP A 69 33.20 0.68 -9.29
C ASP A 69 34.53 0.90 -8.57
N GLY A 70 35.32 -0.17 -8.45
CA GLY A 70 36.76 -0.08 -8.16
C GLY A 70 37.16 0.09 -6.70
N GLN A 71 36.26 -0.09 -5.74
CA GLN A 71 36.58 -0.14 -4.31
C GLN A 71 36.96 -1.57 -3.91
N GLU A 72 38.26 -1.90 -3.94
CA GLU A 72 38.76 -3.08 -3.24
C GLU A 72 39.26 -2.73 -1.83
N PRO A 73 38.87 -3.51 -0.79
CA PRO A 73 37.93 -4.64 -0.85
C PRO A 73 36.47 -4.18 -0.89
N PHE A 74 35.65 -4.86 -1.72
CA PHE A 74 34.20 -4.63 -1.74
C PHE A 74 33.59 -4.97 -0.38
N ASN A 75 32.94 -3.98 0.25
CA ASN A 75 32.28 -4.17 1.53
C ASN A 75 30.78 -4.37 1.34
N GLU A 76 30.38 -5.64 1.20
CA GLU A 76 28.98 -6.04 1.00
C GLU A 76 28.05 -5.52 2.11
N ALA A 77 28.49 -5.54 3.37
CA ALA A 77 27.68 -5.07 4.48
C ALA A 77 27.42 -3.55 4.42
N LEU A 78 28.44 -2.76 4.05
CA LEU A 78 28.28 -1.33 3.80
C LEU A 78 27.37 -1.07 2.60
N HIS A 79 27.53 -1.86 1.54
CA HIS A 79 26.72 -1.76 0.33
C HIS A 79 25.24 -2.02 0.61
N LEU A 80 24.89 -3.12 1.28
CA LEU A 80 23.52 -3.43 1.68
C LEU A 80 22.93 -2.36 2.61
N LYS A 81 23.72 -1.83 3.55
CA LYS A 81 23.29 -0.74 4.42
C LYS A 81 22.92 0.52 3.63
N SER A 82 23.74 0.89 2.64
CA SER A 82 23.47 2.03 1.76
C SER A 82 22.24 1.79 0.88
N LEU A 83 22.12 0.58 0.31
CA LEU A 83 20.96 0.21 -0.51
C LEU A 83 19.63 0.35 0.23
N ARG A 84 19.54 -0.12 1.48
CA ARG A 84 18.29 -0.01 2.27
C ARG A 84 17.76 1.42 2.35
N VAL A 85 18.65 2.39 2.53
CA VAL A 85 18.31 3.81 2.61
C VAL A 85 17.98 4.37 1.23
N LEU A 86 18.84 4.10 0.24
CA LEU A 86 18.71 4.67 -1.10
C LEU A 86 17.49 4.14 -1.84
N VAL A 87 17.21 2.83 -1.77
CA VAL A 87 16.01 2.24 -2.38
C VAL A 87 14.76 2.91 -1.85
N CYS A 88 14.66 3.13 -0.53
CA CYS A 88 13.52 3.85 0.04
C CYS A 88 13.43 5.28 -0.48
N GLY A 89 14.53 6.01 -0.49
CA GLY A 89 14.56 7.40 -0.94
C GLY A 89 14.22 7.56 -2.43
N ILE A 90 14.77 6.69 -3.28
CA ILE A 90 14.51 6.68 -4.72
C ILE A 90 13.06 6.34 -4.99
N LEU A 91 12.53 5.27 -4.41
CA LEU A 91 11.13 4.89 -4.63
C LEU A 91 10.16 5.94 -4.09
N ALA A 92 10.43 6.51 -2.91
CA ALA A 92 9.63 7.60 -2.38
C ALA A 92 9.60 8.82 -3.31
N HIS A 93 10.72 9.14 -3.95
CA HIS A 93 10.81 10.23 -4.91
C HIS A 93 10.10 9.92 -6.24
N VAL A 94 10.42 8.78 -6.86
CA VAL A 94 9.89 8.36 -8.16
C VAL A 94 8.36 8.24 -8.13
N TYR A 95 7.82 7.70 -7.05
CA TYR A 95 6.38 7.52 -6.88
C TYR A 95 5.69 8.65 -6.12
N ASN A 96 6.43 9.73 -5.80
CA ASN A 96 5.93 10.88 -5.06
C ASN A 96 5.16 10.49 -3.78
N LEU A 97 5.74 9.59 -2.98
CA LEU A 97 5.11 9.10 -1.77
C LEU A 97 4.99 10.22 -0.73
N PRO A 98 3.83 10.37 -0.07
CA PRO A 98 3.58 11.47 0.87
C PRO A 98 4.47 11.38 2.10
N CYS A 99 4.77 10.15 2.56
CA CYS A 99 5.70 9.89 3.65
C CYS A 99 7.13 9.84 3.10
N ALA A 100 7.70 10.99 2.77
CA ALA A 100 9.03 11.06 2.18
C ALA A 100 10.08 10.34 3.06
N SER A 101 10.95 9.55 2.41
CA SER A 101 12.07 8.81 3.02
C SER A 101 11.68 7.51 3.77
N PHE A 102 12.68 6.93 4.43
CA PHE A 102 12.53 5.73 5.24
C PHE A 102 12.22 6.07 6.71
N LYS A 103 11.59 5.13 7.41
CA LYS A 103 11.42 5.18 8.88
C LYS A 103 12.04 3.95 9.54
N LEU A 104 12.47 4.12 10.79
CA LEU A 104 12.86 2.99 11.62
C LEU A 104 11.61 2.31 12.19
N VAL A 105 11.61 0.98 12.13
CA VAL A 105 10.50 0.14 12.60
C VAL A 105 11.04 -1.02 13.42
N TYR A 106 10.23 -1.56 14.33
CA TYR A 106 10.54 -2.84 14.95
C TYR A 106 10.15 -3.97 14.00
N ALA A 107 11.15 -4.62 13.40
CA ALA A 107 10.97 -5.75 12.49
C ALA A 107 10.42 -7.00 13.20
N ASP A 108 10.59 -7.07 14.53
CA ASP A 108 9.93 -8.07 15.39
C ASP A 108 9.14 -7.35 16.50
N PRO A 109 7.81 -7.24 16.37
CA PRO A 109 6.97 -6.57 17.35
C PRO A 109 6.89 -7.32 18.69
N LYS A 110 7.28 -8.60 18.76
CA LYS A 110 7.27 -9.37 20.01
C LYS A 110 8.51 -9.14 20.85
N ARG A 111 9.64 -8.80 20.21
CA ARG A 111 10.93 -8.63 20.90
C ARG A 111 11.38 -7.19 20.96
N SER A 112 10.84 -6.29 20.13
CA SER A 112 11.16 -4.85 20.06
C SER A 112 12.67 -4.53 20.06
N ARG A 113 13.49 -5.47 19.58
CA ARG A 113 14.96 -5.40 19.64
C ARG A 113 15.63 -5.34 18.29
N ARG A 114 14.91 -5.69 17.22
CA ARG A 114 15.44 -5.67 15.86
C ARG A 114 14.84 -4.48 15.12
N LEU A 115 15.63 -3.42 15.01
CA LEU A 115 15.28 -2.28 14.17
C LEU A 115 15.50 -2.64 12.70
N GLY A 116 14.56 -2.22 11.87
CA GLY A 116 14.63 -2.27 10.42
C GLY A 116 14.37 -0.90 9.81
N ILE A 117 14.65 -0.79 8.51
CA ILE A 117 14.31 0.36 7.68
C ILE A 117 13.06 0.00 6.91
N ALA A 118 12.06 0.87 6.89
CA ALA A 118 10.85 0.65 6.11
C ALA A 118 10.65 1.72 5.03
N LEU A 119 10.22 1.28 3.84
CA LEU A 119 9.60 2.14 2.85
C LEU A 119 8.18 2.45 3.33
N VAL A 120 7.84 3.73 3.47
CA VAL A 120 6.58 4.16 4.08
C VAL A 120 5.59 4.61 3.01
N LEU A 121 4.39 4.04 3.07
CA LEU A 121 3.27 4.41 2.20
C LEU A 121 2.29 5.34 2.90
N SER A 122 2.04 5.07 4.19
CA SER A 122 1.17 5.88 5.04
C SER A 122 1.69 5.89 6.47
N ASP A 123 1.51 7.01 7.15
CA ASP A 123 1.80 7.19 8.58
C ASP A 123 0.48 7.53 9.27
N ASN A 124 0.01 6.68 10.20
CA ASN A 124 -1.28 6.89 10.85
C ASN A 124 -1.35 8.16 11.72
N GLN A 125 -0.20 8.69 12.12
CA GLN A 125 -0.03 9.94 12.85
C GLN A 125 0.77 10.96 12.03
N GLY A 126 0.78 10.82 10.70
CA GLY A 126 1.41 11.76 9.79
C GLY A 126 0.90 13.19 9.96
N TYR A 127 1.74 14.17 9.63
CA TYR A 127 1.46 15.59 9.82
C TYR A 127 0.39 16.09 8.86
N SER A 128 0.35 15.57 7.63
CA SER A 128 -0.64 15.93 6.61
C SER A 128 -1.77 14.90 6.51
N GLU A 129 -2.85 15.26 5.83
CA GLU A 129 -3.92 14.30 5.49
C GLU A 129 -3.44 13.25 4.48
N GLU A 130 -2.56 13.65 3.56
CA GLU A 130 -1.97 12.77 2.54
C GLU A 130 -1.11 11.68 3.18
N GLU A 131 -0.27 12.02 4.17
CA GLU A 131 0.52 11.04 4.93
C GLU A 131 -0.38 10.03 5.66
N ARG A 132 -1.52 10.50 6.21
CA ARG A 132 -2.48 9.66 6.93
C ARG A 132 -3.43 8.88 6.02
N SER A 133 -3.41 9.13 4.72
CA SER A 133 -4.27 8.46 3.76
C SER A 133 -3.69 7.13 3.34
N LEU A 134 -4.57 6.15 3.11
CA LEU A 134 -4.15 4.87 2.57
C LEU A 134 -3.69 5.04 1.10
N PRO A 135 -2.63 4.34 0.67
CA PRO A 135 -2.21 4.36 -0.72
C PRO A 135 -3.26 3.70 -1.63
N ASP A 136 -3.24 4.05 -2.91
CA ASP A 136 -3.98 3.34 -3.94
C ASP A 136 -3.44 1.90 -4.08
N PRO A 137 -4.30 0.85 -4.10
CA PRO A 137 -3.86 -0.51 -4.38
C PRO A 137 -3.03 -0.68 -5.67
N ALA A 138 -3.29 0.11 -6.71
CA ALA A 138 -2.51 0.06 -7.95
C ALA A 138 -1.06 0.52 -7.73
N LEU A 139 -0.86 1.57 -6.93
CA LEU A 139 0.47 2.04 -6.53
C LEU A 139 1.21 0.95 -5.72
N VAL A 140 0.51 0.25 -4.83
CA VAL A 140 1.08 -0.88 -4.09
C VAL A 140 1.58 -1.97 -5.03
N ASP A 141 0.81 -2.30 -6.07
CA ASP A 141 1.22 -3.32 -7.05
C ASP A 141 2.42 -2.91 -7.90
N GLU A 142 2.56 -1.63 -8.22
CA GLU A 142 3.75 -1.11 -8.89
C GLU A 142 4.98 -1.19 -8.00
N LEU A 143 4.86 -0.79 -6.73
CA LEU A 143 5.96 -0.86 -5.76
C LEU A 143 6.38 -2.30 -5.46
N LYS A 144 5.45 -3.26 -5.44
CA LYS A 144 5.77 -4.69 -5.30
C LYS A 144 6.69 -5.18 -6.42
N LYS A 145 6.43 -4.77 -7.68
CA LYS A 145 7.30 -5.08 -8.82
C LYS A 145 8.67 -4.45 -8.68
N GLU A 146 8.73 -3.21 -8.20
CA GLU A 146 10.01 -2.54 -7.95
C GLU A 146 10.82 -3.16 -6.81
N LEU A 147 10.16 -3.64 -5.77
CA LEU A 147 10.80 -4.32 -4.65
C LEU A 147 11.06 -5.81 -4.90
N ASP A 148 10.61 -6.33 -6.05
CA ASP A 148 10.67 -7.76 -6.41
C ASP A 148 10.10 -8.65 -5.29
N THR A 149 8.88 -8.33 -4.84
CA THR A 149 8.22 -9.01 -3.73
C THR A 149 6.74 -9.29 -3.99
N GLU A 150 6.28 -10.44 -3.52
CA GLU A 150 4.86 -10.80 -3.51
C GLU A 150 4.16 -10.39 -2.20
N ASP A 151 4.92 -9.95 -1.20
CA ASP A 151 4.38 -9.59 0.11
C ASP A 151 3.56 -8.29 0.04
N GLU A 152 2.40 -8.29 0.69
CA GLU A 152 1.62 -7.06 0.92
C GLU A 152 2.27 -6.19 2.02
N PRO A 153 2.09 -4.85 1.94
CA PRO A 153 2.57 -3.96 2.99
C PRO A 153 1.82 -4.23 4.29
N ARG A 154 2.45 -3.92 5.43
CA ARG A 154 1.89 -4.17 6.76
C ARG A 154 1.99 -2.94 7.63
N TRP A 155 1.11 -2.87 8.62
CA TRP A 155 1.22 -1.89 9.69
C TRP A 155 2.34 -2.31 10.64
N LEU A 156 3.42 -1.53 10.66
CA LEU A 156 4.61 -1.77 11.45
C LEU A 156 4.68 -0.72 12.58
N PRO A 157 4.98 -1.14 13.83
CA PRO A 157 5.18 -0.19 14.91
C PRO A 157 6.43 0.65 14.60
N ARG A 158 6.25 1.97 14.59
CA ARG A 158 7.34 2.91 14.38
C ARG A 158 8.26 2.86 15.60
N ALA A 159 9.57 2.89 15.36
CA ALA A 159 10.54 3.13 16.42
C ALA A 159 10.75 4.64 16.51
N ASP A 160 10.21 5.25 17.57
CA ASP A 160 10.32 6.65 17.93
C ASP A 160 11.57 6.97 18.77
#